data_AF-A0A754B021-F1
#
_entry.id   AF-A0A754B021-F1
#
_cell.length_a   1.000
_cell.length_b   1.000
_cell.length_c   1.000
_cell.angle_alpha   90.00
_cell.angle_beta   90.00
_cell.angle_gamma   90.00
#
_symmetry.space_group_name_H-M   'P 1'
#
loop_
_entity.id
_entity.type
_entity.pdbx_description
1 polymer ?
#
loop_
_entity_poly.entity_id
_entity_poly.type
_entity_poly.pdbx_seq_one_letter_code
_entity_poly.pdbx_strand_id
1 'polypeptide(L)'
;MQDIPQDTRNETTKSEQSAKVDLWEIDLTPVGGQRYFFCKEPNKKGEPVVWQGRKYEAYPIKAGDFEMNGKGPDARPTVVISNLFGLVTGIAEDLQSLVGGMVVRRQVYEKFLDAVNFDDGNPDANPEQEAVARYSIEQLSELTSLTATFVLASPTETDGSVFPGRIMLAEVCVWGYRDGNCGYSGPPVADEFDKPTADPAKDKCSKCPHACKMRSNIAKYGGYLSINKLS
;
A
#
# COMPACT_ATOMS: atom_id res chain seq x y z
N MET A 1 -2.15 15.55 1.68
CA MET A 1 -3.12 16.58 2.12
C MET A 1 -4.43 15.85 2.34
N GLN A 2 -4.91 15.74 3.58
CA GLN A 2 -6.22 15.13 3.85
C GLN A 2 -7.29 16.07 3.28
N ASP A 3 -8.10 15.58 2.35
CA ASP A 3 -9.26 16.32 1.86
C ASP A 3 -10.31 16.27 2.96
N ILE A 4 -10.46 17.38 3.68
CA ILE A 4 -11.43 17.53 4.75
C ILE A 4 -12.50 18.49 4.21
N PRO A 5 -13.77 18.05 4.14
CA PRO A 5 -14.89 18.87 3.69
C PRO A 5 -15.01 20.20 4.44
N GLN A 6 -15.55 21.23 3.78
CA GLN A 6 -15.65 22.57 4.34
C GLN A 6 -16.49 22.61 5.63
N ASP A 7 -17.62 21.91 5.71
CA ASP A 7 -18.44 21.98 6.92
C ASP A 7 -17.77 21.28 8.11
N THR A 8 -17.06 20.19 7.85
CA THR A 8 -16.21 19.53 8.85
C THR A 8 -15.10 20.47 9.37
N ARG A 9 -14.49 21.29 8.50
CA ARG A 9 -13.54 22.33 8.90
C ARG A 9 -14.21 23.45 9.69
N ASN A 10 -15.40 23.86 9.27
CA ASN A 10 -16.16 24.94 9.92
C ASN A 10 -16.57 24.54 11.35
N GLU A 11 -16.94 23.28 11.58
CA GLU A 11 -17.24 22.76 12.93
C GLU A 11 -16.06 22.89 13.89
N THR A 12 -14.83 22.70 13.42
CA THR A 12 -13.63 22.87 14.27
C THR A 12 -13.47 24.31 14.79
N THR A 13 -14.07 25.30 14.11
CA THR A 13 -14.01 26.71 14.50
C THR A 13 -15.18 27.18 15.38
N LYS A 14 -16.17 26.31 15.62
CA LYS A 14 -17.33 26.66 16.46
C LYS A 14 -17.00 26.60 17.94
N SER A 15 -17.70 27.45 18.70
CA SER A 15 -17.52 27.58 20.15
C SER A 15 -18.09 26.39 20.93
N GLU A 16 -19.17 25.80 20.43
CA GLU A 16 -19.69 24.50 20.90
C GLU A 16 -19.45 23.48 19.79
N GLN A 17 -18.65 22.46 20.08
CA GLN A 17 -18.31 21.41 19.13
C GLN A 17 -19.07 20.14 19.50
N SER A 18 -19.72 19.53 18.51
CA SER A 18 -20.24 18.17 18.69
C SER A 18 -19.11 17.18 18.95
N ALA A 19 -19.40 16.07 19.61
CA ALA A 19 -18.41 15.02 19.86
C ALA A 19 -17.84 14.50 18.53
N LYS A 20 -16.53 14.27 18.49
CA LYS A 20 -15.85 13.69 17.33
C LYS A 20 -15.72 12.19 17.53
N VAL A 21 -16.30 11.43 16.62
CA VAL A 21 -16.31 9.96 16.63
C VAL A 21 -15.22 9.45 15.70
N ASP A 22 -14.37 8.57 16.24
CA ASP A 22 -13.36 7.84 15.48
C ASP A 22 -13.92 6.47 15.07
N LEU A 23 -14.06 6.27 13.76
CA LEU A 23 -14.49 5.03 13.13
C LEU A 23 -13.30 4.39 12.41
N TRP A 24 -13.13 3.09 12.59
CA TRP A 24 -11.99 2.33 12.08
C TRP A 24 -12.46 1.24 11.13
N GLU A 25 -11.86 1.17 9.96
CA GLU A 25 -12.07 0.13 8.96
C GLU A 25 -10.74 -0.59 8.73
N ILE A 26 -10.68 -1.87 9.06
CA ILE A 26 -9.51 -2.72 8.82
C ILE A 26 -9.83 -3.62 7.64
N ASP A 27 -9.27 -3.30 6.49
CA ASP A 27 -9.46 -4.00 5.24
C ASP A 27 -8.32 -4.99 4.98
N LEU A 28 -8.58 -6.27 5.25
CA LEU A 28 -7.65 -7.37 4.98
C LEU A 28 -7.90 -8.03 3.61
N THR A 29 -8.80 -7.50 2.77
CA THR A 29 -9.04 -8.06 1.43
C THR A 29 -7.78 -8.13 0.54
N PRO A 30 -6.81 -7.20 0.60
CA PRO A 30 -5.58 -7.31 -0.20
C PRO A 30 -4.73 -8.54 0.15
N VAL A 31 -4.86 -9.05 1.38
CA VAL A 31 -4.11 -10.21 1.89
C VAL A 31 -4.95 -11.48 1.94
N GLY A 32 -6.18 -11.46 1.39
CA GLY A 32 -7.09 -12.62 1.36
C GLY A 32 -8.03 -12.75 2.56
N GLY A 33 -8.09 -11.74 3.43
CA GLY A 33 -8.99 -11.66 4.58
C GLY A 33 -10.29 -10.90 4.31
N GLN A 34 -10.98 -10.54 5.39
CA GLN A 34 -12.24 -9.77 5.37
C GLN A 34 -12.05 -8.33 5.85
N ARG A 35 -13.13 -7.54 5.77
CA ARG A 35 -13.17 -6.18 6.31
C ARG A 35 -13.82 -6.17 7.69
N TYR A 36 -13.18 -5.48 8.62
CA TYR A 36 -13.69 -5.29 9.98
C TYR A 36 -13.97 -3.81 10.22
N PHE A 37 -15.05 -3.52 10.94
CA PHE A 37 -15.51 -2.16 11.22
C PHE A 37 -15.65 -1.98 12.72
N PHE A 38 -14.83 -1.09 13.30
CA PHE A 38 -14.75 -0.87 14.73
C PHE A 38 -15.00 0.59 15.10
N CYS A 39 -15.67 0.81 16.23
CA CYS A 39 -15.76 2.10 16.89
C CYS A 39 -15.33 1.96 18.36
N LYS A 40 -14.90 3.08 18.95
CA LYS A 40 -14.49 3.11 20.37
C LYS A 40 -15.69 2.99 21.31
N GLU A 41 -16.78 3.66 20.96
CA GLU A 41 -17.97 3.82 21.79
C GLU A 41 -19.22 3.49 20.98
N PRO A 42 -20.24 2.86 21.59
CA PRO A 42 -21.52 2.63 20.94
C PRO A 42 -22.26 3.95 20.70
N ASN A 43 -23.31 3.92 19.87
CA ASN A 43 -24.17 5.08 19.66
C ASN A 43 -24.99 5.42 20.93
N LYS A 44 -25.76 6.51 20.88
CA LYS A 44 -26.60 6.97 22.01
C LYS A 44 -27.64 5.93 22.49
N LYS A 45 -27.97 4.94 21.66
CA LYS A 45 -28.89 3.84 21.98
C LYS A 45 -28.19 2.62 22.59
N GLY A 46 -26.86 2.64 22.70
CA GLY A 46 -26.07 1.47 23.08
C GLY A 46 -25.91 0.44 21.95
N GLU A 47 -26.23 0.81 20.71
CA GLU A 47 -26.11 -0.04 19.52
C GLU A 47 -24.81 0.28 18.73
N PRO A 48 -24.38 -0.59 17.79
CA PRO A 48 -23.29 -0.28 16.87
C PRO A 48 -23.51 1.02 16.10
N VAL A 49 -22.47 1.84 15.96
CA VAL A 49 -22.56 3.10 15.22
C VAL A 49 -22.75 2.80 13.74
N VAL A 50 -23.73 3.43 13.10
CA VAL A 50 -23.99 3.29 11.66
C VAL A 50 -23.46 4.51 10.92
N TRP A 51 -22.60 4.29 9.94
CA TRP A 51 -22.07 5.37 9.08
C TRP A 51 -22.08 4.94 7.63
N GLN A 52 -22.69 5.74 6.76
CA GLN A 52 -22.87 5.42 5.33
C GLN A 52 -23.52 4.03 5.13
N GLY A 53 -24.45 3.66 6.01
CA GLY A 53 -25.10 2.35 6.01
C GLY A 53 -24.24 1.17 6.50
N ARG A 54 -23.01 1.40 6.94
CA ARG A 54 -22.12 0.36 7.51
C ARG A 54 -22.18 0.39 9.03
N LYS A 55 -22.24 -0.79 9.65
CA LYS A 55 -22.25 -0.94 11.11
C LYS A 55 -20.82 -1.05 11.63
N TYR A 56 -20.48 -0.23 12.61
CA TYR A 56 -19.21 -0.22 13.33
C TYR A 56 -19.46 -0.76 14.74
N GLU A 57 -18.81 -1.89 15.05
CA GLU A 57 -18.98 -2.54 16.35
C GLU A 57 -18.09 -1.90 17.40
N ALA A 58 -18.62 -1.77 18.62
CA ALA A 58 -17.84 -1.26 19.75
C ALA A 58 -16.77 -2.29 20.12
N TYR A 59 -15.53 -2.01 19.75
CA TYR A 59 -14.40 -2.90 20.00
C TYR A 59 -13.21 -2.10 20.53
N PRO A 60 -12.49 -2.59 21.56
CA PRO A 60 -11.38 -1.85 22.14
C PRO A 60 -10.25 -1.67 21.11
N ILE A 61 -10.13 -0.45 20.61
CA ILE A 61 -9.06 0.00 19.72
C ILE A 61 -8.47 1.28 20.27
N LYS A 62 -7.15 1.30 20.40
CA LYS A 62 -6.38 2.47 20.82
C LYS A 62 -5.37 2.78 19.73
N ALA A 63 -5.33 4.03 19.32
CA ALA A 63 -4.47 4.46 18.25
C ALA A 63 -3.61 5.63 18.75
N GLY A 64 -2.31 5.58 18.49
CA GLY A 64 -1.32 6.56 18.93
C GLY A 64 -0.42 7.02 17.79
N ASP A 65 0.34 8.09 18.04
CA ASP A 65 1.46 8.53 17.20
C ASP A 65 1.10 8.98 15.77
N PHE A 66 -0.12 9.52 15.59
CA PHE A 66 -0.54 10.17 14.34
C PHE A 66 0.01 11.60 14.25
N GLU A 67 1.31 11.77 14.21
CA GLU A 67 1.90 13.09 13.90
C GLU A 67 2.12 13.23 12.39
N MET A 68 1.59 14.30 11.79
CA MET A 68 1.86 14.60 10.39
C MET A 68 3.06 15.56 10.31
N ASN A 69 4.27 15.01 10.20
CA ASN A 69 5.48 15.81 10.05
C ASN A 69 5.77 16.10 8.58
N GLY A 70 5.86 17.39 8.23
CA GLY A 70 6.22 17.83 6.87
C GLY A 70 7.74 17.87 6.59
N LYS A 71 8.56 17.49 7.57
CA LYS A 71 10.03 17.43 7.48
C LYS A 71 10.53 16.23 8.27
N GLY A 72 11.18 15.28 7.60
CA GLY A 72 11.74 14.07 8.22
C GLY A 72 11.06 12.79 7.71
N PRO A 73 11.43 11.61 8.25
CA PRO A 73 10.71 10.37 7.98
C PRO A 73 9.25 10.49 8.42
N ASP A 74 8.35 9.87 7.67
CA ASP A 74 6.93 9.83 8.00
C ASP A 74 6.73 9.22 9.41
N ALA A 75 5.76 9.75 10.17
CA ALA A 75 5.43 9.16 11.45
C ALA A 75 4.88 7.75 11.24
N ARG A 76 5.24 6.85 12.16
CA ARG A 76 4.77 5.47 12.17
C ARG A 76 3.70 5.30 13.24
N PRO A 77 2.42 5.60 12.92
CA PRO A 77 1.35 5.48 13.89
C PRO A 77 1.22 4.04 14.36
N THR A 78 0.84 3.90 15.62
CA THR A 78 0.63 2.59 16.24
C THR A 78 -0.85 2.38 16.51
N VAL A 79 -1.35 1.18 16.23
CA VAL A 79 -2.72 0.77 16.56
C VAL A 79 -2.69 -0.48 17.41
N VAL A 80 -3.29 -0.37 18.59
CA VAL A 80 -3.45 -1.45 19.57
C VAL A 80 -4.91 -1.90 19.55
N ILE A 81 -5.12 -3.17 19.23
CA ILE A 81 -6.43 -3.81 19.13
C ILE A 81 -6.51 -4.86 20.22
N SER A 82 -7.69 -5.05 20.81
CA SER A 82 -7.87 -6.20 21.72
C SER A 82 -7.69 -7.52 20.97
N ASN A 83 -7.03 -8.47 21.62
CA ASN A 83 -6.87 -9.84 21.17
C ASN A 83 -7.60 -10.82 22.11
N LEU A 84 -8.64 -10.35 22.80
CA LEU A 84 -9.49 -11.19 23.62
C LEU A 84 -10.00 -12.37 22.79
N PHE A 85 -9.87 -13.58 23.35
CA PHE A 85 -10.19 -14.86 22.70
C PHE A 85 -9.28 -15.26 21.53
N GLY A 86 -8.14 -14.60 21.34
CA GLY A 86 -7.15 -14.99 20.33
C GLY A 86 -7.58 -14.72 18.88
N LEU A 87 -8.59 -13.87 18.67
CA LEU A 87 -9.11 -13.55 17.35
C LEU A 87 -8.04 -12.99 16.42
N VAL A 88 -7.24 -12.03 16.89
CA VAL A 88 -6.16 -11.44 16.11
C VAL A 88 -5.03 -12.44 15.90
N THR A 89 -4.74 -13.28 16.90
CA THR A 89 -3.72 -14.34 16.77
C THR A 89 -4.02 -15.29 15.62
N GLY A 90 -5.26 -15.81 15.54
CA GLY A 90 -5.63 -16.75 14.48
C GLY A 90 -5.54 -16.12 13.09
N ILE A 91 -6.06 -14.90 12.93
CA ILE A 91 -6.03 -14.21 11.63
C ILE A 91 -4.59 -13.83 11.24
N ALA A 92 -3.75 -13.42 12.21
CA ALA A 92 -2.36 -13.09 11.97
C ALA A 92 -1.53 -14.32 11.55
N GLU A 93 -1.81 -15.50 12.12
CA GLU A 93 -1.15 -16.76 11.74
C GLU A 93 -1.50 -17.15 10.29
N ASP A 94 -2.78 -17.04 9.92
CA ASP A 94 -3.27 -17.40 8.58
C ASP A 94 -2.83 -16.41 7.49
N LEU A 95 -2.72 -15.11 7.81
CA LEU A 95 -2.52 -14.02 6.84
C LEU A 95 -1.17 -13.29 7.02
N GLN A 96 -0.10 -14.02 7.33
CA GLN A 96 1.27 -13.50 7.41
C GLN A 96 1.40 -12.21 8.24
N SER A 97 0.92 -12.24 9.48
CA SER A 97 0.92 -11.10 10.41
C SER A 97 0.14 -9.87 9.94
N LEU A 98 -0.79 -10.06 8.99
CA LEU A 98 -1.65 -9.01 8.40
C LEU A 98 -0.89 -7.93 7.62
N VAL A 99 0.37 -8.18 7.28
CA VAL A 99 1.22 -7.22 6.58
C VAL A 99 0.67 -6.97 5.18
N GLY A 100 0.48 -5.69 4.83
CA GLY A 100 -0.17 -5.27 3.59
C GLY A 100 -1.69 -5.09 3.69
N GLY A 101 -2.30 -5.40 4.84
CA GLY A 101 -3.67 -4.98 5.15
C GLY A 101 -3.78 -3.45 5.20
N MET A 102 -4.97 -2.91 4.94
CA MET A 102 -5.22 -1.46 5.00
C MET A 102 -6.00 -1.10 6.26
N VAL A 103 -5.61 -0.01 6.91
CA VAL A 103 -6.34 0.58 8.03
C VAL A 103 -6.81 1.97 7.62
N VAL A 104 -8.11 2.19 7.70
CA VAL A 104 -8.77 3.46 7.39
C VAL A 104 -9.36 4.02 8.66
N ARG A 105 -8.88 5.20 9.07
CA ARG A 105 -9.46 5.98 10.16
C ARG A 105 -10.37 7.04 9.55
N ARG A 106 -11.64 7.01 9.91
CA ARG A 106 -12.64 8.01 9.54
C ARG A 106 -13.00 8.78 10.80
N GLN A 107 -12.84 10.09 10.75
CA GLN A 107 -13.26 10.94 11.85
C GLN A 107 -14.47 11.75 11.41
N VAL A 108 -15.55 11.64 12.18
CA VAL A 108 -16.86 12.21 11.85
C VAL A 108 -17.38 12.92 13.08
N TYR A 109 -18.00 14.09 12.91
CA TYR A 109 -18.72 14.73 14.01
C TYR A 109 -20.05 14.02 14.23
N GLU A 110 -20.42 13.78 15.48
CA GLU A 110 -21.62 13.05 15.86
C GLU A 110 -22.88 13.57 15.15
N LYS A 111 -23.01 14.90 15.03
CA LYS A 111 -24.12 15.57 14.34
C LYS A 111 -24.29 15.21 12.86
N PHE A 112 -23.25 14.69 12.19
CA PHE A 112 -23.34 14.30 10.78
C PHE A 112 -23.72 12.82 10.61
N LEU A 113 -23.69 12.01 11.68
CA LEU A 113 -23.97 10.57 11.64
C LEU A 113 -25.35 10.25 11.08
N ASP A 114 -25.51 9.04 10.54
CA ASP A 114 -26.78 8.57 9.99
C ASP A 114 -27.91 8.68 11.03
N ALA A 115 -29.12 9.02 10.57
CA ALA A 115 -30.29 9.21 11.43
C ALA A 115 -30.63 8.01 12.32
N VAL A 116 -30.26 6.80 11.91
CA VAL A 116 -30.49 5.54 12.65
C VAL A 116 -29.84 5.56 14.05
N ASN A 117 -28.75 6.32 14.21
CA ASN A 117 -28.03 6.43 15.48
C ASN A 117 -28.76 7.22 16.57
N PHE A 118 -29.83 7.93 16.22
CA PHE A 118 -30.57 8.83 17.12
C PHE A 118 -32.02 8.38 17.26
N ASP A 119 -32.62 8.55 18.44
CA ASP A 119 -34.01 8.17 18.72
C ASP A 119 -35.00 9.00 17.90
N ASP A 120 -34.76 10.31 17.79
CA ASP A 120 -35.58 11.26 17.02
C ASP A 120 -35.14 11.43 15.55
N GLY A 121 -34.19 10.60 15.08
CA GLY A 121 -33.54 10.78 13.79
C GLY A 121 -32.51 11.91 13.79
N ASN A 122 -31.94 12.22 12.61
CA ASN A 122 -30.94 13.28 12.46
C ASN A 122 -31.18 14.12 11.19
N PRO A 123 -31.63 15.38 11.32
CA PRO A 123 -31.81 16.28 10.17
C PRO A 123 -30.49 16.80 9.61
N ASP A 124 -29.41 16.81 10.40
CA ASP A 124 -28.08 17.27 10.01
C ASP A 124 -27.20 16.13 9.46
N ALA A 125 -27.77 14.94 9.25
CA ALA A 125 -27.06 13.80 8.70
C ALA A 125 -26.46 14.14 7.33
N ASN A 126 -25.13 14.03 7.21
CA ASN A 126 -24.44 14.30 5.96
C ASN A 126 -23.30 13.29 5.75
N PRO A 127 -23.47 12.30 4.86
CA PRO A 127 -22.49 11.23 4.66
C PRO A 127 -21.18 11.69 4.02
N GLU A 128 -21.13 12.90 3.46
CA GLU A 128 -19.91 13.46 2.82
C GLU A 128 -18.96 14.09 3.84
N GLN A 129 -19.43 14.35 5.07
CA GLN A 129 -18.69 15.10 6.08
C GLN A 129 -17.80 14.17 6.94
N GLU A 130 -16.69 13.71 6.34
CA GLU A 130 -15.69 12.89 7.03
C GLU A 130 -14.26 13.37 6.76
N ALA A 131 -13.40 13.24 7.77
CA ALA A 131 -11.94 13.32 7.59
C ALA A 131 -11.39 11.89 7.53
N VAL A 132 -10.81 11.51 6.38
CA VAL A 132 -10.32 10.16 6.15
C VAL A 132 -8.78 10.13 6.13
N ALA A 133 -8.22 9.22 6.92
CA ALA A 133 -6.81 8.87 6.89
C ALA A 133 -6.66 7.39 6.55
N ARG A 134 -5.71 7.07 5.66
CA ARG A 134 -5.46 5.71 5.17
C ARG A 134 -4.03 5.32 5.51
N TYR A 135 -3.86 4.10 5.96
CA TYR A 135 -2.59 3.53 6.34
C TYR A 135 -2.49 2.08 5.86
N SER A 136 -1.29 1.61 5.60
CA SER A 136 -1.00 0.19 5.39
C SER A 136 -0.38 -0.41 6.64
N ILE A 137 -0.75 -1.65 6.99
CA ILE A 137 -0.12 -2.41 8.06
C ILE A 137 1.26 -2.82 7.57
N GLU A 138 2.29 -2.29 8.21
CA GLU A 138 3.68 -2.61 7.87
C GLU A 138 4.17 -3.80 8.69
N GLN A 139 3.88 -3.80 9.99
CA GLN A 139 4.37 -4.81 10.89
C GLN A 139 3.43 -5.04 12.09
N LEU A 140 3.28 -6.30 12.49
CA LEU A 140 2.81 -6.66 13.83
C LEU A 140 3.99 -6.58 14.80
N SER A 141 4.01 -5.56 15.65
CA SER A 141 5.12 -5.30 16.58
C SER A 141 5.04 -6.15 17.84
N GLU A 142 3.83 -6.33 18.37
CA GLU A 142 3.62 -7.08 19.61
C GLU A 142 2.30 -7.83 19.54
N LEU A 143 2.32 -9.10 19.96
CA LEU A 143 1.13 -9.93 20.06
C LEU A 143 1.11 -10.61 21.42
N THR A 144 0.13 -10.24 22.24
CA THR A 144 -0.13 -10.86 23.54
C THR A 144 -1.49 -11.53 23.54
N SER A 145 -1.83 -12.27 24.60
CA SER A 145 -3.16 -12.89 24.75
C SER A 145 -4.29 -11.88 24.93
N LEU A 146 -3.99 -10.60 25.19
CA LEU A 146 -4.98 -9.56 25.46
C LEU A 146 -4.99 -8.45 24.40
N THR A 147 -3.85 -8.18 23.77
CA THR A 147 -3.68 -7.07 22.82
C THR A 147 -2.75 -7.44 21.67
N ALA A 148 -3.00 -6.84 20.52
CA ALA A 148 -2.13 -6.86 19.34
C ALA A 148 -1.78 -5.43 18.95
N THR A 149 -0.49 -5.15 18.78
CA THR A 149 0.04 -3.83 18.43
C THR A 149 0.61 -3.86 17.01
N PHE A 150 0.03 -3.03 16.15
CA PHE A 150 0.42 -2.87 14.75
C PHE A 150 1.13 -1.54 14.54
N VAL A 151 2.18 -1.59 13.73
CA VAL A 151 2.86 -0.41 13.19
C VAL A 151 2.31 -0.17 11.79
N LEU A 152 1.88 1.07 11.56
CA LEU A 152 1.26 1.50 10.34
C LEU A 152 2.20 2.43 9.56
N ALA A 153 2.15 2.31 8.24
CA ALA A 153 2.86 3.17 7.29
C ALA A 153 1.86 3.97 6.44
N SER A 154 2.29 5.13 5.96
CA SER A 154 1.50 5.88 4.98
C SER A 154 1.54 5.15 3.64
N PRO A 155 0.43 5.03 2.89
CA PRO A 155 0.44 4.39 1.57
C PRO A 155 1.30 5.15 0.54
N THR A 156 1.67 6.40 0.81
CA THR A 156 2.60 7.18 -0.01
C THR A 156 4.06 6.97 0.37
N GLU A 157 4.34 6.29 1.48
CA GLU A 157 5.69 6.00 1.93
C GLU A 157 6.31 4.95 0.98
N THR A 158 7.27 5.38 0.17
CA THR A 158 8.07 4.50 -0.70
C THR A 158 9.33 3.98 -0.01
N ASP A 159 9.43 4.06 1.31
CA ASP A 159 10.61 3.55 2.01
C ASP A 159 10.72 2.03 1.82
N GLY A 160 11.88 1.57 1.37
CA GLY A 160 12.11 0.18 0.93
C GLY A 160 11.55 -0.21 -0.45
N SER A 161 10.90 0.70 -1.19
CA SER A 161 10.47 0.43 -2.58
C SER A 161 11.68 0.29 -3.49
N VAL A 162 11.95 -0.93 -3.94
CA VAL A 162 12.97 -1.20 -4.95
C VAL A 162 12.40 -0.83 -6.31
N PHE A 163 12.70 0.37 -6.77
CA PHE A 163 12.52 0.68 -8.18
C PHE A 163 13.43 -0.27 -8.97
N PRO A 164 12.90 -1.07 -9.92
CA PRO A 164 13.73 -1.90 -10.79
C PRO A 164 14.49 -0.99 -11.75
N GLY A 165 15.57 -0.37 -11.26
CA GLY A 165 16.50 0.39 -12.05
C GLY A 165 17.28 -0.56 -12.95
N ARG A 166 17.34 -0.26 -14.26
CA ARG A 166 18.24 -0.98 -15.15
C ARG A 166 19.67 -0.70 -14.74
N ILE A 167 20.43 -1.74 -14.44
CA ILE A 167 21.88 -1.63 -14.24
C ILE A 167 22.49 -1.21 -15.59
N MET A 168 23.20 -0.07 -15.58
CA MET A 168 23.89 0.41 -16.78
C MET A 168 25.21 -0.35 -16.95
N LEU A 169 25.22 -1.34 -17.85
CA LEU A 169 26.43 -2.08 -18.24
C LEU A 169 26.91 -1.60 -19.62
N ALA A 170 28.21 -1.39 -19.76
CA ALA A 170 28.77 -0.82 -20.99
C ALA A 170 28.81 -1.84 -22.13
N GLU A 171 29.37 -3.02 -21.85
CA GLU A 171 29.70 -4.04 -22.87
C GLU A 171 28.78 -5.26 -22.82
N VAL A 172 27.80 -5.27 -21.91
CA VAL A 172 26.85 -6.38 -21.76
C VAL A 172 25.42 -5.89 -21.99
N CYS A 173 24.75 -6.53 -22.96
CA CYS A 173 23.33 -6.34 -23.24
C CYS A 173 22.47 -7.03 -22.18
N VAL A 174 21.45 -6.32 -21.68
CA VAL A 174 20.48 -6.88 -20.71
C VAL A 174 19.28 -7.58 -21.36
N TRP A 175 19.09 -7.42 -22.67
CA TRP A 175 17.96 -8.02 -23.38
C TRP A 175 18.04 -9.54 -23.43
N GLY A 176 16.87 -10.18 -23.41
CA GLY A 176 16.75 -11.59 -23.78
C GLY A 176 17.07 -11.77 -25.26
N TYR A 177 17.83 -12.80 -25.62
CA TYR A 177 18.11 -13.06 -27.03
C TYR A 177 16.81 -13.35 -27.78
N ARG A 178 16.53 -12.61 -28.86
CA ARG A 178 15.29 -12.69 -29.65
C ARG A 178 14.01 -12.32 -28.88
N ASP A 179 14.12 -11.65 -27.73
CA ASP A 179 12.96 -11.08 -27.03
C ASP A 179 12.42 -9.84 -27.77
N GLY A 180 11.28 -9.30 -27.31
CA GLY A 180 10.67 -8.10 -27.90
C GLY A 180 11.56 -6.84 -27.83
N ASN A 181 12.50 -6.79 -26.88
CA ASN A 181 13.40 -5.64 -26.70
C ASN A 181 14.63 -5.73 -27.61
N CYS A 182 15.19 -6.92 -27.81
CA CYS A 182 16.26 -7.24 -28.74
C CYS A 182 15.77 -7.12 -30.18
N GLY A 183 14.57 -7.64 -30.47
CA GLY A 183 13.93 -7.54 -31.78
C GLY A 183 14.67 -8.23 -32.92
N TYR A 184 15.65 -9.09 -32.63
CA TYR A 184 16.34 -9.90 -33.63
C TYR A 184 15.51 -11.14 -33.97
N SER A 185 15.02 -11.22 -35.21
CA SER A 185 14.26 -12.37 -35.74
C SER A 185 14.97 -13.08 -36.90
N GLY A 186 16.23 -12.74 -37.17
CA GLY A 186 17.01 -13.27 -38.30
C GLY A 186 17.46 -14.73 -38.13
N PRO A 187 18.19 -15.30 -39.12
CA PRO A 187 18.70 -16.66 -39.06
C PRO A 187 19.70 -16.86 -37.89
N PRO A 188 20.06 -18.11 -37.55
CA PRO A 188 21.16 -18.37 -36.62
C PRO A 188 22.48 -17.83 -37.19
N VAL A 189 23.30 -17.20 -36.35
CA VAL A 189 24.54 -16.54 -36.79
C VAL A 189 25.75 -17.03 -36.02
N ALA A 190 25.69 -17.07 -34.69
CA ALA A 190 26.84 -17.41 -33.86
C ALA A 190 26.45 -18.07 -32.54
N ASP A 191 27.37 -18.84 -31.96
CA ASP A 191 27.24 -19.40 -30.62
C ASP A 191 27.54 -18.37 -29.51
N GLU A 192 27.50 -18.83 -28.25
CA GLU A 192 27.75 -18.01 -27.05
C GLU A 192 29.15 -17.38 -27.00
N PHE A 193 30.10 -17.91 -27.78
CA PHE A 193 31.48 -17.44 -27.89
C PHE A 193 31.76 -16.70 -29.20
N ASP A 194 30.72 -16.21 -29.89
CA ASP A 194 30.84 -15.49 -31.14
C ASP A 194 31.41 -16.34 -32.31
N LYS A 195 31.31 -17.67 -32.25
CA LYS A 195 31.73 -18.55 -33.35
C LYS A 195 30.57 -18.76 -34.34
N PRO A 196 30.79 -18.52 -35.66
CA PRO A 196 29.75 -18.67 -36.66
C PRO A 196 29.12 -20.07 -36.64
N THR A 197 27.79 -20.13 -36.55
CA THR A 197 27.05 -21.38 -36.48
C THR A 197 25.71 -21.25 -37.20
N ALA A 198 25.39 -22.22 -38.04
CA ALA A 198 24.11 -22.32 -38.76
C ALA A 198 23.07 -23.18 -38.01
N ASP A 199 23.47 -23.90 -36.96
CA ASP A 199 22.61 -24.74 -36.14
C ASP A 199 21.72 -23.89 -35.20
N PRO A 200 20.38 -23.91 -35.33
CA PRO A 200 19.49 -23.13 -34.45
C PRO A 200 19.59 -23.50 -32.97
N ALA A 201 19.95 -24.75 -32.65
CA ALA A 201 20.08 -25.22 -31.27
C ALA A 201 21.34 -24.68 -30.56
N LYS A 202 22.35 -24.24 -31.32
CA LYS A 202 23.61 -23.71 -30.80
C LYS A 202 23.71 -22.18 -30.92
N ASP A 203 22.79 -21.56 -31.66
CA ASP A 203 22.70 -20.11 -31.80
C ASP A 203 22.34 -19.46 -30.47
N LYS A 204 23.32 -18.81 -29.86
CA LYS A 204 23.18 -18.06 -28.62
C LYS A 204 23.87 -16.71 -28.77
N CYS A 205 23.32 -15.69 -28.14
CA CYS A 205 23.95 -14.37 -28.15
C CYS A 205 24.96 -14.28 -27.01
N SER A 206 26.20 -13.87 -27.31
CA SER A 206 27.24 -13.55 -26.32
C SER A 206 26.91 -12.31 -25.48
N LYS A 207 25.84 -11.57 -25.82
CA LYS A 207 25.39 -10.30 -25.22
C LYS A 207 26.38 -9.14 -25.37
N CYS A 208 27.49 -9.34 -26.05
CA CYS A 208 28.43 -8.28 -26.39
C CYS A 208 27.95 -7.47 -27.61
N PRO A 209 28.39 -6.21 -27.78
CA PRO A 209 28.06 -5.41 -28.97
C PRO A 209 28.53 -6.08 -30.27
N HIS A 210 29.56 -6.91 -30.19
CA HIS A 210 30.07 -7.71 -31.30
C HIS A 210 29.05 -8.72 -31.84
N ALA A 211 28.31 -9.43 -30.96
CA ALA A 211 27.21 -10.32 -31.37
C ALA A 211 26.09 -9.57 -32.10
N CYS A 212 25.76 -8.36 -31.68
CA CYS A 212 24.79 -7.50 -32.37
C CYS A 212 25.33 -7.02 -33.71
N LYS A 213 26.63 -6.76 -33.84
CA LYS A 213 27.27 -6.37 -35.10
C LYS A 213 27.23 -7.50 -36.14
N MET A 214 27.53 -8.74 -35.73
CA MET A 214 27.42 -9.92 -36.60
C MET A 214 25.99 -10.16 -37.11
N ARG A 215 25.00 -9.77 -36.31
CA ARG A 215 23.57 -9.89 -36.60
C ARG A 215 22.95 -8.64 -37.21
N SER A 216 23.76 -7.64 -37.55
CA SER A 216 23.33 -6.32 -38.05
C SER A 216 22.24 -5.64 -37.19
N ASN A 217 22.24 -5.89 -35.88
CA ASN A 217 21.21 -5.42 -34.93
C ASN A 217 21.79 -4.47 -33.85
N ILE A 218 22.80 -3.68 -34.21
CA ILE A 218 23.48 -2.77 -33.27
C ILE A 218 22.56 -1.66 -32.76
N ALA A 219 21.59 -1.23 -33.56
CA ALA A 219 20.65 -0.15 -33.20
C ALA A 219 19.72 -0.52 -32.03
N LYS A 220 19.50 -1.82 -31.78
CA LYS A 220 18.67 -2.33 -30.67
C LYS A 220 19.52 -2.93 -29.54
N TYR A 221 20.81 -2.62 -29.50
CA TYR A 221 21.68 -3.07 -28.43
C TYR A 221 21.25 -2.48 -27.08
N GLY A 222 21.15 -3.32 -26.06
CA GLY A 222 20.61 -2.96 -24.73
C GLY A 222 21.65 -2.53 -23.71
N GLY A 223 22.91 -2.37 -24.11
CA GLY A 223 23.98 -1.84 -23.25
C GLY A 223 24.29 -0.39 -23.54
N TYR A 224 25.01 0.26 -22.63
CA TYR A 224 25.33 1.68 -22.69
C TYR A 224 26.78 1.88 -23.13
N LEU A 225 27.05 1.79 -24.44
CA LEU A 225 28.42 1.88 -25.01
C LEU A 225 29.21 3.11 -24.54
N SER A 226 28.53 4.23 -24.27
CA SER A 226 29.16 5.50 -23.87
C SER A 226 29.66 5.54 -22.42
N ILE A 227 29.30 4.59 -21.56
CA ILE A 227 29.73 4.62 -20.15
C ILE A 227 31.09 3.94 -19.93
N ASN A 228 31.61 3.20 -20.92
CA ASN A 228 32.97 2.70 -20.82
C ASN A 228 33.91 3.89 -20.98
N LYS A 229 34.59 4.29 -19.90
CA LYS A 229 35.66 5.28 -20.01
C LYS A 229 36.70 4.68 -20.95
N LEU A 230 36.93 5.36 -22.07
CA LEU A 230 38.10 5.16 -22.93
C LEU A 230 39.32 5.06 -22.01
N SER A 231 39.85 3.85 -21.84
CA SER A 231 41.21 3.64 -21.35
C SER A 231 42.17 3.84 -22.51
#